data_AF-A0A0F9DFX6-F1
#
_entry.id   AF-A0A0F9DFX6-F1
#
_cell.length_a   1.000
_cell.length_b   1.000
_cell.length_c   1.000
_cell.angle_alpha   90.00
_cell.angle_beta   90.00
_cell.angle_gamma   90.00
#
_symmetry.space_group_name_H-M   'P 1'
#
loop_
_entity.id
_entity.type
_entity.pdbx_description
1 polymer ?
#
loop_
_entity_poly.entity_id
_entity_poly.type
_entity_poly.pdbx_seq_one_letter_code
_entity_poly.pdbx_strand_id
1 'polypeptide(L)'
;MQKEDPKFQRVFAKLENELITKCNAEWAPKTMGYLTPAAGQYGRTSILPALFDPNPNTYGGGAFGAVAATGTFALPPAYWRQAFSQVGHQTLIQGNGTGETLPEDWKVGWLGLAFPNKNQHITEIRFQIGDRKYGRINLEEMRIYNNPAIIFEEPFIIDEETAFHLYGYFEGPIAESPFSPLLSIESVDTYVQYQRIVMLGMANYKVIDRALGNTGAAI
;
A
#
# COMPACT_ATOMS: atom_id res chain seq x y z
N MET A 1 -21.71 -2.56 -8.04
CA MET A 1 -22.72 -3.18 -7.14
C MET A 1 -22.29 -3.22 -5.66
N GLN A 2 -21.00 -3.07 -5.29
CA GLN A 2 -20.55 -3.10 -3.87
C GLN A 2 -20.67 -1.77 -3.10
N LYS A 3 -20.87 -0.62 -3.77
CA LYS A 3 -21.01 0.69 -3.10
C LYS A 3 -22.25 0.76 -2.18
N GLU A 4 -23.23 -0.10 -2.44
CA GLU A 4 -24.49 -0.25 -1.72
C GLU A 4 -24.51 -1.49 -0.80
N ASP A 5 -23.40 -2.25 -0.71
CA ASP A 5 -23.35 -3.41 0.17
C ASP A 5 -23.37 -2.94 1.63
N PRO A 6 -24.42 -3.26 2.42
CA PRO A 6 -24.53 -2.84 3.81
C PRO A 6 -23.36 -3.32 4.67
N LYS A 7 -22.72 -4.45 4.31
CA LYS A 7 -21.54 -4.95 5.02
C LYS A 7 -20.35 -4.03 4.80
N PHE A 8 -20.07 -3.63 3.57
CA PHE A 8 -18.96 -2.73 3.26
C PHE A 8 -19.11 -1.39 4.00
N GLN A 9 -20.30 -0.78 3.93
CA GLN A 9 -20.56 0.49 4.61
C GLN A 9 -20.40 0.37 6.13
N ARG A 10 -20.84 -0.74 6.72
CA ARG A 10 -20.67 -1.02 8.15
C ARG A 10 -19.21 -1.18 8.55
N VAL A 11 -18.42 -1.95 7.80
CA VAL A 11 -16.99 -2.16 8.10
C VAL A 11 -16.22 -0.84 7.93
N PHE A 12 -16.55 -0.06 6.90
CA PHE A 12 -15.96 1.25 6.69
C PHE A 12 -16.29 2.24 7.83
N ALA A 13 -17.55 2.32 8.26
CA ALA A 13 -17.95 3.16 9.37
C ALA A 13 -17.29 2.73 10.69
N LYS A 14 -17.15 1.41 10.91
CA LYS A 14 -16.39 0.85 12.05
C LYS A 14 -14.94 1.33 12.02
N LEU A 15 -14.26 1.16 10.87
CA LEU A 15 -12.87 1.61 10.67
C LEU A 15 -12.71 3.11 10.93
N GLU A 16 -13.64 3.92 10.43
CA GLU A 16 -13.62 5.38 10.62
C GLU A 16 -13.73 5.78 12.08
N ASN A 17 -14.70 5.22 12.79
CA ASN A 17 -14.89 5.51 14.20
C ASN A 17 -13.70 5.03 15.06
N GLU A 18 -13.17 3.83 14.79
CA GLU A 18 -12.03 3.29 15.53
C GLU A 18 -10.76 4.12 15.30
N LEU A 19 -10.48 4.50 14.05
CA LEU A 19 -9.30 5.28 13.71
C LEU A 19 -9.39 6.71 14.29
N ILE A 20 -10.55 7.37 14.18
CA ILE A 20 -10.77 8.70 14.77
C ILE A 20 -10.63 8.64 16.29
N THR A 21 -11.20 7.63 16.94
CA THR A 21 -11.11 7.45 18.40
C THR A 21 -9.65 7.32 18.83
N LYS A 22 -8.88 6.48 18.13
CA LYS A 22 -7.45 6.30 18.40
C LYS A 22 -6.65 7.59 18.17
N CYS A 23 -6.88 8.28 17.06
CA CYS A 23 -6.23 9.57 16.77
C CYS A 23 -6.56 10.63 17.83
N ASN A 24 -7.82 10.73 18.26
CA ASN A 24 -8.22 11.68 19.30
C ASN A 24 -7.55 11.39 20.65
N ALA A 25 -7.31 10.13 20.97
CA ALA A 25 -6.64 9.72 22.20
C ALA A 25 -5.12 10.02 22.15
N GLU A 26 -4.47 9.67 21.05
CA GLU A 26 -3.00 9.70 20.94
C GLU A 26 -2.45 11.04 20.45
N TRP A 27 -3.23 11.79 19.67
CA TRP A 27 -2.81 13.09 19.12
C TRP A 27 -3.45 14.29 19.86
N ALA A 28 -4.00 14.06 21.06
CA ALA A 28 -4.53 15.12 21.90
C ALA A 28 -3.50 16.26 22.09
N PRO A 29 -3.90 17.54 22.05
CA PRO A 29 -5.28 18.05 22.01
C PRO A 29 -5.89 18.19 20.60
N LYS A 30 -5.28 17.61 19.56
CA LYS A 30 -5.80 17.75 18.19
C LYS A 30 -7.13 17.03 18.02
N THR A 31 -7.97 17.57 17.14
CA THR A 31 -9.27 16.98 16.77
C THR A 31 -9.36 16.73 15.26
N MET A 32 -10.34 15.91 14.85
CA MET A 32 -10.53 15.55 13.44
C MET A 32 -10.96 16.76 12.60
N GLY A 33 -10.18 17.07 11.57
CA GLY A 33 -10.45 18.13 10.58
C GLY A 33 -10.84 17.61 9.19
N TYR A 34 -10.98 16.29 9.02
CA TYR A 34 -11.34 15.64 7.76
C TYR A 34 -10.42 16.03 6.59
N LEU A 35 -10.97 16.33 5.41
CA LEU A 35 -10.18 16.58 4.19
C LEU A 35 -9.48 17.95 4.21
N THR A 36 -9.94 18.89 5.02
CA THR A 36 -9.42 20.27 5.08
C THR A 36 -9.21 20.69 6.54
N PRO A 37 -8.20 20.12 7.21
CA PRO A 37 -7.96 20.40 8.62
C PRO A 37 -7.50 21.84 8.84
N ALA A 38 -7.99 22.47 9.91
CA ALA A 38 -7.50 23.76 10.39
C ALA A 38 -6.31 23.59 11.36
N ALA A 39 -5.71 24.70 11.78
CA ALA A 39 -4.72 24.69 12.86
C ALA A 39 -5.29 24.04 14.13
N GLY A 40 -4.51 23.16 14.75
CA GLY A 40 -4.98 22.37 15.90
C GLY A 40 -5.83 21.15 15.54
N GLN A 41 -6.02 20.85 14.26
CA GLN A 41 -6.67 19.61 13.80
C GLN A 41 -5.68 18.66 13.12
N TYR A 42 -6.07 17.40 12.95
CA TYR A 42 -5.42 16.44 12.08
C TYR A 42 -6.33 16.15 10.88
N GLY A 43 -5.74 15.76 9.76
CA GLY A 43 -6.48 15.54 8.52
C GLY A 43 -6.65 14.07 8.15
N ARG A 44 -7.42 13.87 7.08
CA ARG A 44 -7.72 12.58 6.47
C ARG A 44 -7.50 12.66 4.97
N THR A 45 -7.02 11.57 4.40
CA THR A 45 -6.90 11.35 2.97
C THR A 45 -7.14 9.87 2.63
N SER A 46 -7.16 9.54 1.34
CA SER A 46 -7.03 8.14 0.90
C SER A 46 -5.64 7.61 1.25
N ILE A 47 -5.49 6.29 1.36
CA ILE A 47 -4.16 5.70 1.54
C ILE A 47 -3.25 6.13 0.37
N LEU A 48 -2.14 6.79 0.70
CA LEU A 48 -1.19 7.28 -0.28
C LEU A 48 -0.14 6.19 -0.55
N PRO A 49 0.24 5.94 -1.82
CA PRO A 49 1.31 5.00 -2.12
C PRO A 49 2.63 5.35 -1.43
N ALA A 50 2.91 6.65 -1.28
CA ALA A 50 4.14 7.15 -0.68
C ALA A 50 4.34 6.81 0.81
N LEU A 51 3.33 6.27 1.51
CA LEU A 51 3.45 5.80 2.89
C LEU A 51 4.09 4.41 3.02
N PHE A 52 4.31 3.75 1.89
CA PHE A 52 4.77 2.38 1.82
C PHE A 52 5.94 2.29 0.85
N ASP A 53 6.71 1.22 0.92
CA ASP A 53 7.68 0.84 -0.11
C ASP A 53 7.16 -0.34 -0.93
N PRO A 54 7.60 -0.44 -2.20
CA PRO A 54 7.38 -1.63 -3.00
C PRO A 54 8.18 -2.83 -2.48
N ASN A 55 7.91 -3.98 -3.09
CA ASN A 55 8.78 -5.15 -3.07
C ASN A 55 10.29 -4.78 -3.18
N PRO A 56 11.12 -5.01 -2.14
CA PRO A 56 12.56 -4.76 -2.18
C PRO A 56 13.31 -5.71 -3.14
N ASN A 57 12.68 -6.83 -3.52
CA ASN A 57 13.22 -7.73 -4.57
C ASN A 57 12.95 -7.22 -5.99
N THR A 58 12.26 -6.08 -6.15
CA THR A 58 12.31 -5.34 -7.40
C THR A 58 13.69 -4.68 -7.45
N TYR A 59 14.59 -5.31 -8.23
CA TYR A 59 15.96 -4.85 -8.47
C TYR A 59 16.07 -3.32 -8.46
N GLY A 60 16.89 -2.79 -7.55
CA GLY A 60 17.29 -1.38 -7.53
C GLY A 60 16.27 -0.38 -6.98
N GLY A 61 15.26 -0.78 -6.20
CA GLY A 61 14.38 0.18 -5.52
C GLY A 61 13.50 1.03 -6.45
N GLY A 62 13.51 0.72 -7.76
CA GLY A 62 12.86 1.49 -8.81
C GLY A 62 11.45 1.05 -9.15
N ALA A 63 10.74 0.39 -8.24
CA ALA A 63 9.44 -0.21 -8.55
C ALA A 63 8.29 0.79 -8.70
N PHE A 64 8.59 2.08 -8.85
CA PHE A 64 7.63 3.16 -9.09
C PHE A 64 8.17 4.30 -9.95
N GLY A 65 8.93 3.97 -11.01
CA GLY A 65 9.32 4.95 -12.02
C GLY A 65 10.47 5.87 -11.62
N ALA A 66 11.23 5.51 -10.59
CA ALA A 66 12.50 6.15 -10.30
C ALA A 66 13.64 5.19 -10.67
N VAL A 67 14.44 5.58 -11.66
CA VAL A 67 15.78 5.03 -11.82
C VAL A 67 16.58 5.61 -10.66
N ALA A 68 17.06 4.76 -9.75
CA ALA A 68 18.01 5.16 -8.74
C ALA A 68 19.31 5.61 -9.42
N ALA A 69 19.39 6.88 -9.80
CA ALA A 69 20.65 7.51 -10.13
C ALA A 69 21.41 7.64 -8.80
N THR A 70 22.33 6.71 -8.56
CA THR A 70 23.30 6.70 -7.45
C THR A 70 22.69 6.69 -6.03
N GLY A 71 22.29 5.52 -5.53
CA GLY A 71 21.99 5.30 -4.12
C GLY A 71 21.00 4.17 -3.88
N THR A 72 21.44 3.12 -3.22
CA THR A 72 20.76 1.83 -3.01
C THR A 72 19.58 1.91 -2.03
N PHE A 73 18.53 2.66 -2.35
CA PHE A 73 17.31 2.72 -1.53
C PHE A 73 16.05 2.61 -2.41
N ALA A 74 15.05 1.88 -1.92
CA ALA A 74 13.71 1.92 -2.50
C ALA A 74 13.16 3.34 -2.32
N LEU A 75 12.76 3.98 -3.41
CA LEU A 75 12.08 5.27 -3.33
C LEU A 75 10.58 5.02 -3.12
N PRO A 76 9.91 5.80 -2.25
CA PRO A 76 8.49 5.67 -2.03
C PRO A 76 7.71 5.75 -3.35
N PRO A 77 6.69 4.91 -3.55
CA PRO A 77 5.85 4.89 -4.73
C PRO A 77 5.17 6.22 -5.01
N ALA A 78 5.20 6.67 -6.27
CA ALA A 78 4.29 7.72 -6.75
C ALA A 78 2.90 7.18 -7.17
N TYR A 79 2.76 5.86 -7.36
CA TYR A 79 1.53 5.20 -7.83
C TYR A 79 1.42 3.77 -7.25
N TRP A 80 0.52 2.90 -7.74
CA TRP A 80 0.29 1.52 -7.18
C TRP A 80 0.72 0.33 -8.09
N ARG A 81 1.33 0.59 -9.25
CA ARG A 81 1.92 -0.39 -10.18
C ARG A 81 3.34 -0.81 -9.78
N GLN A 82 3.53 -2.12 -9.57
CA GLN A 82 4.78 -2.77 -9.19
C GLN A 82 5.27 -3.70 -10.31
N ALA A 83 6.59 -3.89 -10.42
CA ALA A 83 7.22 -4.79 -11.38
C ALA A 83 7.66 -6.09 -10.71
N PHE A 84 7.36 -7.24 -11.33
CA PHE A 84 7.74 -8.57 -10.87
C PHE A 84 8.63 -9.23 -11.92
N SER A 85 9.84 -9.63 -11.53
CA SER A 85 10.83 -10.29 -12.39
C SER A 85 11.08 -11.76 -12.03
N GLN A 86 10.44 -12.27 -10.97
CA GLN A 86 10.54 -13.66 -10.53
C GLN A 86 9.17 -14.20 -10.12
N VAL A 87 9.04 -15.53 -10.12
CA VAL A 87 7.86 -16.28 -9.63
C VAL A 87 8.10 -16.66 -8.17
N GLY A 88 7.02 -16.82 -7.40
CA GLY A 88 7.06 -17.33 -6.03
C GLY A 88 6.65 -16.31 -4.98
N HIS A 89 7.04 -16.56 -3.73
CA HIS A 89 6.73 -15.69 -2.61
C HIS A 89 7.56 -14.41 -2.63
N GLN A 90 6.89 -13.27 -2.67
CA GLN A 90 7.53 -11.95 -2.69
C GLN A 90 6.82 -11.00 -1.73
N THR A 91 7.57 -10.03 -1.20
CA THR A 91 6.96 -8.85 -0.59
C THR A 91 6.22 -8.09 -1.68
N LEU A 92 5.06 -7.56 -1.38
CA LEU A 92 4.27 -6.72 -2.29
C LEU A 92 4.37 -5.27 -1.83
N ILE A 93 4.05 -5.01 -0.58
CA ILE A 93 3.98 -3.68 0.02
C ILE A 93 4.58 -3.79 1.43
N GLN A 94 5.39 -2.83 1.84
CA GLN A 94 5.92 -2.73 3.21
C GLN A 94 5.94 -1.28 3.70
N GLY A 95 6.16 -1.01 4.98
CA GLY A 95 6.34 0.38 5.44
C GLY A 95 7.61 1.00 4.83
N ASN A 96 7.59 2.32 4.58
CA ASN A 96 8.71 3.06 3.98
C ASN A 96 9.73 3.60 5.00
N GLY A 97 9.45 3.47 6.30
CA GLY A 97 10.31 3.90 7.39
C GLY A 97 11.45 2.93 7.65
N THR A 98 12.43 3.35 8.45
CA THR A 98 13.50 2.46 8.92
C THR A 98 12.90 1.33 9.76
N GLY A 99 13.20 0.07 9.41
CA GLY A 99 12.55 -1.08 10.03
C GLY A 99 11.20 -1.45 9.39
N GLU A 100 10.94 -0.96 8.17
CA GLU A 100 9.75 -1.25 7.37
C GLU A 100 8.47 -0.79 8.08
N THR A 101 8.59 0.32 8.81
CA THR A 101 7.55 0.94 9.61
C THR A 101 6.78 1.99 8.83
N LEU A 102 5.58 2.34 9.30
CA LEU A 102 4.89 3.53 8.81
C LEU A 102 5.59 4.80 9.28
N PRO A 103 5.55 5.90 8.50
CA PRO A 103 6.10 7.18 8.92
C PRO A 103 5.48 7.69 10.22
N GLU A 104 6.26 8.45 10.99
CA GLU A 104 5.74 9.26 12.08
C GLU A 104 4.64 10.21 11.58
N ASP A 105 3.66 10.52 12.45
CA ASP A 105 2.51 11.39 12.19
C ASP A 105 1.45 10.81 11.24
N TRP A 106 1.57 9.55 10.83
CA TRP A 106 0.61 8.86 9.96
C TRP A 106 0.02 7.62 10.62
N LYS A 107 -1.30 7.47 10.51
CA LYS A 107 -2.00 6.22 10.84
C LYS A 107 -2.86 5.78 9.67
N VAL A 108 -2.85 4.49 9.35
CA VAL A 108 -3.56 3.95 8.19
C VAL A 108 -4.66 3.01 8.65
N GLY A 109 -5.89 3.32 8.25
CA GLY A 109 -7.03 2.40 8.34
C GLY A 109 -7.12 1.58 7.05
N TRP A 110 -6.84 0.28 7.13
CA TRP A 110 -6.79 -0.63 6.00
C TRP A 110 -8.01 -1.56 5.98
N LEU A 111 -8.78 -1.48 4.88
CA LEU A 111 -10.06 -2.17 4.70
C LEU A 111 -9.96 -3.37 3.75
N GLY A 112 -8.97 -3.36 2.86
CA GLY A 112 -8.88 -4.36 1.81
C GLY A 112 -7.90 -4.01 0.69
N LEU A 113 -7.96 -4.79 -0.38
CA LEU A 113 -7.09 -4.66 -1.55
C LEU A 113 -7.91 -4.70 -2.84
N ALA A 114 -7.57 -3.85 -3.80
CA ALA A 114 -8.06 -3.94 -5.17
C ALA A 114 -6.92 -4.30 -6.12
N PHE A 115 -7.24 -5.14 -7.11
CA PHE A 115 -6.31 -5.60 -8.13
C PHE A 115 -6.83 -5.20 -9.52
N PRO A 116 -6.68 -3.93 -9.91
CA PRO A 116 -7.18 -3.43 -11.20
C PRO A 116 -6.26 -3.84 -12.35
N ASN A 117 -6.01 -5.15 -12.48
CA ASN A 117 -5.15 -5.75 -13.51
C ASN A 117 -6.01 -6.55 -14.48
N LYS A 118 -5.71 -6.44 -15.77
CA LYS A 118 -6.37 -7.28 -16.79
C LYS A 118 -6.01 -8.76 -16.63
N ASN A 119 -4.76 -9.03 -16.26
CA ASN A 119 -4.25 -10.37 -15.97
C ASN A 119 -3.80 -10.41 -14.51
N GLN A 120 -4.38 -11.31 -13.72
CA GLN A 120 -4.09 -11.45 -12.29
C GLN A 120 -3.07 -12.56 -12.06
N HIS A 121 -1.90 -12.17 -11.57
CA HIS A 121 -0.79 -13.09 -11.28
C HIS A 121 -0.61 -13.36 -9.78
N ILE A 122 -1.26 -12.60 -8.91
CA ILE A 122 -1.21 -12.84 -7.46
C ILE A 122 -2.30 -13.84 -7.07
N THR A 123 -1.89 -14.95 -6.48
CA THR A 123 -2.79 -16.07 -6.13
C THR A 123 -2.92 -16.31 -4.63
N GLU A 124 -2.02 -15.78 -3.82
CA GLU A 124 -2.06 -15.85 -2.37
C GLU A 124 -1.56 -14.54 -1.79
N ILE A 125 -2.12 -14.13 -0.66
CA ILE A 125 -1.55 -13.06 0.18
C ILE A 125 -1.40 -13.51 1.63
N ARG A 126 -0.42 -12.93 2.32
CA ARG A 126 -0.27 -13.00 3.78
C ARG A 126 0.31 -11.68 4.26
N PHE A 127 0.07 -11.29 5.50
CA PHE A 127 0.59 -10.03 6.01
C PHE A 127 0.95 -10.07 7.48
N GLN A 128 1.74 -9.08 7.91
CA GLN A 128 2.17 -8.86 9.27
C GLN A 128 2.01 -7.38 9.61
N ILE A 129 1.51 -7.10 10.81
CA ILE A 129 1.41 -5.74 11.38
C ILE A 129 2.06 -5.81 12.76
N GLY A 130 3.16 -5.07 12.97
CA GLY A 130 4.00 -5.17 14.15
C GLY A 130 4.43 -6.63 14.38
N ASP A 131 4.19 -7.15 15.59
CA ASP A 131 4.50 -8.53 15.95
C ASP A 131 3.43 -9.55 15.52
N ARG A 132 2.30 -9.08 14.97
CA ARG A 132 1.16 -9.95 14.66
C ARG A 132 1.20 -10.42 13.22
N LYS A 133 1.34 -11.74 13.06
CA LYS A 133 1.27 -12.43 11.76
C LYS A 133 -0.16 -12.88 11.49
N TYR A 134 -0.63 -12.61 10.27
CA TYR A 134 -1.93 -13.06 9.80
C TYR A 134 -1.78 -14.22 8.81
N GLY A 135 -2.79 -15.08 8.77
CA GLY A 135 -2.80 -16.28 7.95
C GLY A 135 -2.73 -15.99 6.45
N ARG A 136 -2.47 -17.04 5.68
CA ARG A 136 -2.51 -16.99 4.21
C ARG A 136 -3.95 -16.97 3.73
N ILE A 137 -4.23 -16.13 2.75
CA ILE A 137 -5.53 -16.01 2.09
C ILE A 137 -5.34 -16.36 0.61
N ASN A 138 -6.09 -17.35 0.14
CA ASN A 138 -6.08 -17.79 -1.26
C ASN A 138 -6.96 -16.86 -2.11
N LEU A 139 -6.44 -16.43 -3.25
CA LEU A 139 -7.02 -15.44 -4.16
C LEU A 139 -7.33 -16.00 -5.55
N GLU A 140 -7.24 -17.32 -5.77
CA GLU A 140 -7.49 -17.94 -7.08
C GLU A 140 -8.87 -17.60 -7.65
N GLU A 141 -9.88 -17.53 -6.79
CA GLU A 141 -11.25 -17.18 -7.17
C GLU A 141 -11.38 -15.75 -7.70
N MET A 142 -10.38 -14.88 -7.50
CA MET A 142 -10.42 -13.50 -7.99
C MET A 142 -10.28 -13.40 -9.52
N ARG A 143 -9.77 -14.44 -10.19
CA ARG A 143 -9.51 -14.45 -11.64
C ARG A 143 -10.78 -14.34 -12.50
N ILE A 144 -11.94 -14.66 -11.94
CA ILE A 144 -13.22 -14.61 -12.66
C ILE A 144 -13.86 -13.21 -12.65
N TYR A 145 -13.37 -12.31 -11.80
CA TYR A 145 -13.96 -10.98 -11.63
C TYR A 145 -13.27 -9.95 -12.52
N ASN A 146 -14.05 -9.03 -13.10
CA ASN A 146 -13.54 -7.98 -13.98
C ASN A 146 -12.72 -6.91 -13.22
N ASN A 147 -13.12 -6.58 -11.99
CA ASN A 147 -12.41 -5.64 -11.10
C ASN A 147 -12.28 -6.30 -9.72
N PRO A 148 -11.32 -7.23 -9.56
CA PRO A 148 -11.22 -8.02 -8.36
C PRO A 148 -10.78 -7.18 -7.17
N ALA A 149 -11.50 -7.31 -6.06
CA ALA A 149 -11.19 -6.66 -4.79
C ALA A 149 -11.54 -7.58 -3.62
N ILE A 150 -10.72 -7.50 -2.58
CA ILE A 150 -10.92 -8.18 -1.30
C ILE A 150 -11.25 -7.12 -0.28
N ILE A 151 -12.31 -7.35 0.47
CA ILE A 151 -12.69 -6.54 1.62
C ILE A 151 -12.61 -7.44 2.84
N PHE A 152 -11.88 -7.00 3.86
CA PHE A 152 -11.79 -7.74 5.12
C PHE A 152 -13.10 -7.61 5.91
N GLU A 153 -13.47 -8.66 6.63
CA GLU A 153 -14.65 -8.62 7.51
C GLU A 153 -14.44 -7.66 8.69
N GLU A 154 -13.20 -7.58 9.16
CA GLU A 154 -12.75 -6.61 10.16
C GLU A 154 -11.64 -5.75 9.59
N PRO A 155 -11.69 -4.42 9.81
CA PRO A 155 -10.65 -3.55 9.32
C PRO A 155 -9.39 -3.66 10.20
N PHE A 156 -8.25 -3.28 9.64
CA PHE A 156 -6.99 -3.19 10.37
C PHE A 156 -6.58 -1.74 10.53
N ILE A 157 -6.00 -1.41 11.67
CA ILE A 157 -5.33 -0.13 11.88
C ILE A 157 -3.84 -0.42 11.96
N ILE A 158 -3.08 0.27 11.11
CA ILE A 158 -1.63 0.29 11.13
C ILE A 158 -1.23 1.62 11.77
N ASP A 159 -0.55 1.53 12.90
CA ASP A 159 -0.18 2.69 13.69
C ASP A 159 1.06 3.40 13.13
N GLU A 160 1.32 4.60 13.63
CA GLU A 160 2.60 5.28 13.38
C GLU A 160 3.75 4.39 13.89
N GLU A 161 4.88 4.41 13.19
CA GLU A 161 6.09 3.64 13.54
C GLU A 161 5.87 2.12 13.72
N THR A 162 4.76 1.59 13.22
CA THR A 162 4.48 0.15 13.26
C THR A 162 4.95 -0.52 11.98
N ALA A 163 5.70 -1.62 12.13
CA ALA A 163 6.16 -2.43 11.00
C ALA A 163 4.98 -3.01 10.21
N PHE A 164 5.06 -2.94 8.88
CA PHE A 164 4.05 -3.52 8.00
C PHE A 164 4.69 -4.29 6.86
N HIS A 165 4.19 -5.51 6.63
CA HIS A 165 4.58 -6.33 5.48
C HIS A 165 3.36 -7.01 4.90
N LEU A 166 3.14 -6.79 3.61
CA LEU A 166 2.24 -7.58 2.77
C LEU A 166 3.09 -8.42 1.84
N TYR A 167 2.89 -9.73 1.88
CA TYR A 167 3.49 -10.68 0.95
C TYR A 167 2.42 -11.29 0.06
N GLY A 168 2.85 -11.75 -1.12
CA GLY A 168 2.01 -12.54 -2.00
C GLY A 168 2.79 -13.60 -2.73
N TYR A 169 2.06 -14.56 -3.28
CA TYR A 169 2.60 -15.53 -4.22
C TYR A 169 2.31 -15.04 -5.64
N PHE A 170 3.37 -14.81 -6.41
CA PHE A 170 3.28 -14.44 -7.82
C PHE A 170 3.40 -15.70 -8.67
N GLU A 171 2.36 -15.99 -9.46
CA GLU A 171 2.29 -17.14 -10.36
C GLU A 171 2.33 -16.71 -11.84
N GLY A 172 2.84 -17.61 -12.68
CA GLY A 172 2.74 -17.54 -14.13
C GLY A 172 4.09 -17.28 -14.79
N PRO A 173 4.22 -17.62 -16.08
CA PRO A 173 5.43 -17.30 -16.82
C PRO A 173 5.55 -15.78 -16.93
N ILE A 174 6.73 -15.25 -16.62
CA ILE A 174 7.08 -13.88 -16.95
C ILE A 174 7.39 -13.88 -18.44
N ALA A 175 6.54 -13.23 -19.23
CA ALA A 175 6.70 -13.25 -20.68
C ALA A 175 8.06 -12.65 -21.10
N GLU A 176 8.94 -13.48 -21.62
CA GLU A 176 10.22 -13.08 -22.22
C GLU A 176 10.00 -12.87 -23.72
N SER A 177 9.71 -11.64 -24.13
CA SER A 177 9.44 -11.28 -25.52
C SER A 177 10.11 -9.94 -25.82
N PRO A 178 10.61 -9.70 -27.05
CA PRO A 178 11.13 -8.39 -27.43
C PRO A 178 10.10 -7.25 -27.32
N PHE A 179 8.81 -7.59 -27.16
CA PHE A 179 7.72 -6.64 -26.91
C PHE A 179 7.27 -6.58 -25.44
N SER A 180 7.82 -7.43 -24.59
CA SER A 180 7.58 -7.38 -23.15
C SER A 180 8.27 -6.17 -22.55
N PRO A 181 7.67 -5.56 -21.51
CA PRO A 181 8.32 -4.46 -20.83
C PRO A 181 9.64 -4.93 -20.23
N LEU A 182 10.70 -4.22 -20.60
CA LEU A 182 12.02 -4.35 -20.02
C LEU A 182 12.17 -3.32 -18.91
N LEU A 183 12.72 -3.77 -17.79
CA LEU A 183 13.28 -2.87 -16.79
C LEU A 183 14.79 -2.77 -17.08
N SER A 184 15.21 -1.64 -17.67
CA SER A 184 16.62 -1.37 -17.93
C SER A 184 17.24 -0.68 -16.72
N ILE A 185 18.04 -1.43 -15.97
CA ILE A 185 18.87 -0.92 -14.87
C ILE A 185 20.31 -1.25 -15.25
N GLU A 186 21.25 -0.36 -14.89
CA GLU A 186 22.67 -0.43 -15.26
C GLU A 186 23.18 -1.87 -15.39
N SER A 187 23.48 -2.27 -16.63
CA SER A 187 24.06 -3.56 -17.05
C SER A 187 23.20 -4.84 -17.05
N VAL A 188 21.89 -4.80 -16.75
CA VAL A 188 21.01 -5.98 -16.89
C VAL A 188 19.64 -5.59 -17.45
N ASP A 189 19.31 -6.11 -18.65
CA ASP A 189 17.95 -6.07 -19.21
C ASP A 189 17.15 -7.26 -18.67
N THR A 190 16.12 -7.00 -17.84
CA THR A 190 15.24 -8.03 -17.31
C THR A 190 13.79 -7.80 -17.73
N TYR A 191 13.12 -8.86 -18.17
CA TYR A 191 11.68 -8.82 -18.46
C TYR A 191 10.88 -8.82 -17.16
N VAL A 192 9.82 -8.00 -17.12
CA VAL A 192 8.97 -7.88 -15.93
C VAL A 192 7.50 -8.02 -16.27
N GLN A 193 6.70 -8.40 -15.27
CA GLN A 193 5.25 -8.30 -15.30
C GLN A 193 4.80 -7.22 -14.33
N TYR A 194 3.89 -6.37 -14.79
CA TYR A 194 3.34 -5.32 -13.95
C TYR A 194 2.05 -5.76 -13.29
N GLN A 195 1.94 -5.57 -11.98
CA GLN A 195 0.69 -5.70 -11.22
C GLN A 195 0.43 -4.44 -10.44
N ARG A 196 -0.85 -4.05 -10.36
CA ARG A 196 -1.34 -3.01 -9.48
C ARG A 196 -2.00 -3.65 -8.27
N ILE A 197 -1.56 -3.26 -7.09
CA ILE A 197 -2.10 -3.73 -5.82
C ILE A 197 -2.41 -2.46 -5.02
N VAL A 198 -3.70 -2.14 -4.93
CA VAL A 198 -4.17 -0.86 -4.36
C VAL A 198 -4.73 -1.12 -2.97
N MET A 199 -4.18 -0.50 -1.95
CA MET A 199 -4.75 -0.55 -0.60
C MET A 199 -6.03 0.29 -0.53
N LEU A 200 -7.10 -0.33 -0.05
CA LEU A 200 -8.40 0.32 0.16
C LEU A 200 -8.53 0.74 1.62
N GLY A 201 -8.99 1.96 1.85
CA GLY A 201 -9.18 2.52 3.18
C GLY A 201 -8.90 4.01 3.24
N MET A 202 -8.32 4.46 4.34
CA MET A 202 -7.97 5.87 4.56
C MET A 202 -6.69 6.01 5.38
N ALA A 203 -6.07 7.17 5.28
CA ALA A 203 -4.93 7.54 6.12
C ALA A 203 -5.24 8.86 6.82
N ASN A 204 -4.91 8.94 8.11
CA ASN A 204 -4.96 10.18 8.87
C ASN A 204 -3.54 10.71 9.05
N TYR A 205 -3.39 12.02 9.01
CA TYR A 205 -2.10 12.71 9.15
C TYR A 205 -2.20 13.79 10.23
N LYS A 206 -1.23 13.81 11.14
CA LYS A 206 -1.20 14.74 12.28
C LYS A 206 -0.71 16.14 11.90
N VAL A 207 0.19 16.25 10.92
CA VAL A 207 0.82 17.50 10.47
C VAL A 207 0.38 17.81 9.04
N ILE A 208 -0.25 18.97 8.85
CA ILE A 208 -0.90 19.36 7.58
C ILE A 208 0.11 19.48 6.43
N ASP A 209 1.30 20.01 6.72
CA ASP A 209 2.34 20.24 5.72
C ASP A 209 2.91 18.95 5.10
N ARG A 210 2.82 17.81 5.82
CA ARG A 210 3.33 16.51 5.35
C ARG A 210 2.44 15.85 4.28
N ALA A 211 1.15 16.19 4.22
CA ALA A 211 0.20 15.58 3.29
C ALA A 211 -0.03 16.39 2.01
N LEU A 212 0.13 17.71 2.09
CA LEU A 212 -0.21 18.64 0.99
C LEU A 212 0.99 19.21 0.24
N GLY A 213 2.22 18.80 0.58
CA GLY A 213 3.42 19.16 -0.14
C GLY A 213 3.55 20.68 -0.31
N ASN A 214 3.89 21.38 0.77
CA ASN A 214 4.46 22.71 0.58
C ASN A 214 5.71 22.58 -0.28
N THR A 215 5.87 23.44 -1.27
CA THR A 215 7.02 23.45 -2.20
C THR A 215 8.31 23.51 -1.40
N GLY A 216 9.01 22.37 -1.29
CA GLY A 216 10.27 22.22 -0.53
C GLY A 216 10.23 21.25 0.65
N ALA A 217 9.08 20.68 1.01
CA ALA A 217 9.03 19.59 1.99
C ALA A 217 9.22 18.24 1.27
N ALA A 218 10.37 17.59 1.51
CA ALA A 218 10.54 16.19 1.16
C ALA A 218 9.66 15.35 2.10
N ILE A 219 8.87 14.45 1.51
CA ILE A 219 8.18 13.36 2.21
C ILE A 219 9.20 12.27 2.48
#